data_AF-A0A2U1JXU4-F1
#
_entry.id   AF-A0A2U1JXU4-F1
#
_cell.length_a   1.000
_cell.length_b   1.000
_cell.length_c   1.000
_cell.angle_alpha   90.00
_cell.angle_beta   90.00
_cell.angle_gamma   90.00
#
_symmetry.space_group_name_H-M   'P 1'
#
loop_
_entity.id
_entity.type
_entity.pdbx_description
1 polymer ?
#
loop_
_entity_poly.entity_id
_entity_poly.type
_entity_poly.pdbx_seq_one_letter_code
_entity_poly.pdbx_strand_id
1 'polypeptide(L)'
;MDDLFYERKEHQTLFWLLGNAEFTEALVYLVCNREHQNLTVIASRYSIEIWNEQVTVVILLSTGLQNSEYQRIKIKPNLHLVTFSPVFYDEFDFNVLDISIIDPKKWLNEMMKRPKKEDVERLKELSRLKVWVVYENILPR
;
A
#
# COMPACT_ATOMS: atom_id res chain seq x y z
N MET A 1 -9.21 -0.30 23.50
CA MET A 1 -10.48 -0.55 22.80
C MET A 1 -10.29 0.09 21.45
N ASP A 2 -10.06 -0.74 20.45
CA ASP A 2 -9.68 -0.27 19.11
C ASP A 2 -10.83 0.56 18.53
N ASP A 3 -10.59 1.81 18.19
CA ASP A 3 -11.59 2.63 17.50
C ASP A 3 -11.87 1.99 16.13
N LEU A 4 -13.00 1.29 16.06
CA LEU A 4 -13.51 0.71 14.82
C LEU A 4 -14.11 1.83 13.99
N PHE A 5 -13.51 2.11 12.85
CA PHE A 5 -14.03 3.09 11.89
C PHE A 5 -15.04 2.42 10.93
N TYR A 6 -14.82 1.16 10.59
CA TYR A 6 -15.67 0.41 9.67
C TYR A 6 -16.50 -0.65 10.40
N GLU A 7 -17.79 -0.74 10.04
CA GLU A 7 -18.70 -1.77 10.57
C GLU A 7 -18.33 -3.19 10.11
N ARG A 8 -17.82 -3.31 8.87
CA ARG A 8 -17.37 -4.60 8.32
C ARG A 8 -15.94 -4.90 8.74
N LYS A 9 -15.73 -6.09 9.31
CA LYS A 9 -14.42 -6.54 9.81
C LYS A 9 -13.36 -6.60 8.72
N GLU A 10 -13.75 -6.96 7.51
CA GLU A 10 -12.85 -7.04 6.35
C GLU A 10 -12.33 -5.65 5.98
N HIS A 11 -13.20 -4.64 6.00
CA HIS A 11 -12.82 -3.25 5.72
C HIS A 11 -11.93 -2.69 6.82
N GLN A 12 -12.25 -3.00 8.08
CA GLN A 12 -11.42 -2.61 9.22
C GLN A 12 -10.03 -3.26 9.14
N THR A 13 -9.97 -4.55 8.80
CA THR A 13 -8.71 -5.28 8.65
C THR A 13 -7.87 -4.70 7.52
N LEU A 14 -8.49 -4.41 6.38
CA LEU A 14 -7.81 -3.76 5.25
C LEU A 14 -7.23 -2.40 5.65
N PHE A 15 -8.00 -1.57 6.34
CA PHE A 15 -7.53 -0.28 6.82
C PHE A 15 -6.35 -0.40 7.78
N TRP A 16 -6.39 -1.35 8.73
CA TRP A 16 -5.27 -1.60 9.63
C TRP A 16 -4.01 -2.09 8.91
N LEU A 17 -4.15 -2.97 7.91
CA LEU A 17 -3.02 -3.41 7.10
C LEU A 17 -2.38 -2.23 6.37
N LEU A 18 -3.18 -1.33 5.80
CA LEU A 18 -2.70 -0.12 5.13
C LEU A 18 -2.07 0.89 6.10
N GLY A 19 -2.31 0.79 7.40
CA GLY A 19 -1.55 1.52 8.41
C GLY A 19 -0.05 1.18 8.40
N ASN A 20 0.34 0.04 7.83
CA ASN A 20 1.74 -0.34 7.63
C ASN A 20 2.24 0.14 6.24
N ALA A 21 3.37 0.85 6.25
CA ALA A 21 3.97 1.41 5.03
C ALA A 21 4.31 0.34 3.98
N GLU A 22 4.78 -0.85 4.37
CA GLU A 22 5.16 -1.91 3.42
C GLU A 22 3.94 -2.40 2.61
N PHE A 23 2.79 -2.56 3.28
CA PHE A 23 1.54 -2.94 2.63
C PHE A 23 1.04 -1.82 1.71
N THR A 24 1.07 -0.59 2.18
CA THR A 24 0.60 0.58 1.43
C THR A 24 1.45 0.86 0.19
N GLU A 25 2.77 0.86 0.32
CA GLU A 25 3.69 1.07 -0.80
C GLU A 25 3.58 -0.06 -1.83
N ALA A 26 3.45 -1.33 -1.38
CA ALA A 26 3.25 -2.46 -2.29
C ALA A 26 1.95 -2.34 -3.09
N LEU A 27 0.87 -1.86 -2.47
CA LEU A 27 -0.40 -1.66 -3.16
C LEU A 27 -0.27 -0.56 -4.20
N VAL A 28 0.27 0.60 -3.82
CA VAL A 28 0.44 1.74 -4.72
C VAL A 28 1.36 1.38 -5.88
N TYR A 29 2.44 0.63 -5.64
CA TYR A 29 3.31 0.14 -6.71
C TYR A 29 2.57 -0.76 -7.69
N LEU A 30 1.73 -1.68 -7.19
CA LEU A 30 0.96 -2.57 -8.06
C LEU A 30 -0.04 -1.80 -8.94
N VAL A 31 -0.59 -0.70 -8.43
CA VAL A 31 -1.56 0.15 -9.14
C VAL A 31 -0.88 1.07 -10.15
N CYS A 32 0.21 1.72 -9.74
CA CYS A 32 0.85 2.79 -10.52
C CYS A 32 2.09 2.32 -11.28
N ASN A 33 2.55 1.09 -11.04
CA ASN A 33 3.82 0.53 -11.54
C ASN A 33 5.03 1.43 -11.24
N ARG A 34 4.99 2.13 -10.10
CA ARG A 34 6.01 3.09 -9.66
C ARG A 34 6.04 3.21 -8.15
N GLU A 35 7.23 3.41 -7.60
CA GLU A 35 7.43 3.66 -6.16
C GLU A 35 6.93 5.05 -5.75
N HIS A 36 6.22 5.11 -4.63
CA HIS A 36 5.79 6.35 -4.00
C HIS A 36 6.06 6.28 -2.49
N GLN A 37 6.50 7.40 -1.93
CA GLN A 37 6.81 7.53 -0.50
C GLN A 37 5.91 8.58 0.15
N ASN A 38 5.96 8.65 1.49
CA ASN A 38 5.19 9.61 2.30
C ASN A 38 3.68 9.52 2.03
N LEU A 39 3.18 8.30 1.83
CA LEU A 39 1.79 8.01 1.58
C LEU A 39 0.99 8.16 2.87
N THR A 40 -0.12 8.88 2.80
CA THR A 40 -1.08 9.01 3.90
C THR A 40 -2.29 8.13 3.61
N VAL A 41 -2.74 7.37 4.61
CA VAL A 41 -3.94 6.55 4.52
C VAL A 41 -5.07 7.25 5.27
N ILE A 42 -6.17 7.52 4.57
CA ILE A 42 -7.31 8.28 5.06
C ILE A 42 -8.54 7.38 4.97
N ALA A 43 -9.19 7.14 6.11
CA ALA A 43 -10.46 6.44 6.14
C ALA A 43 -11.60 7.34 5.67
N SER A 44 -12.52 6.80 4.88
CA SER A 44 -13.77 7.44 4.47
C SER A 44 -14.90 6.44 4.55
N ARG A 45 -16.16 6.90 4.56
CA ARG A 45 -17.31 6.02 4.84
C ARG A 45 -17.44 4.87 3.85
N TYR A 46 -17.16 5.13 2.58
CA TYR A 46 -17.32 4.17 1.48
C TYR A 46 -16.01 3.80 0.79
N SER A 47 -14.88 4.32 1.28
CA SER A 47 -13.57 4.07 0.68
C SER A 47 -12.42 4.25 1.66
N ILE A 48 -11.27 3.71 1.28
CA ILE A 48 -9.98 4.04 1.89
C ILE A 48 -9.16 4.79 0.84
N GLU A 49 -8.69 5.97 1.17
CA GLU A 49 -7.84 6.78 0.29
C GLU A 49 -6.38 6.66 0.72
N ILE A 50 -5.50 6.43 -0.25
CA ILE A 50 -4.05 6.47 -0.10
C ILE A 50 -3.54 7.62 -0.96
N TRP A 51 -2.86 8.58 -0.35
CA TRP A 51 -2.60 9.85 -1.01
C TRP A 51 -1.24 10.46 -0.66
N ASN A 52 -0.63 11.10 -1.66
CA ASN A 52 0.36 12.16 -1.51
C ASN A 52 0.21 13.17 -2.67
N GLU A 53 1.10 14.16 -2.76
CA GLU A 53 1.05 15.19 -3.81
C GLU A 53 1.18 14.65 -5.25
N GLN A 54 1.65 13.41 -5.42
CA GLN A 54 1.93 12.80 -6.72
C GLN A 54 0.90 11.76 -7.15
N VAL A 55 0.21 11.12 -6.21
CA VAL A 55 -0.69 10.00 -6.51
C VAL A 55 -1.85 9.92 -5.52
N THR A 56 -3.01 9.51 -6.04
CA THR A 56 -4.20 9.21 -5.25
C THR A 56 -4.72 7.84 -5.64
N VAL A 57 -4.71 6.88 -4.72
CA VAL A 57 -5.35 5.57 -4.89
C VAL A 57 -6.54 5.49 -3.95
N VAL A 58 -7.74 5.25 -4.50
CA VAL A 58 -8.97 5.12 -3.73
C VAL A 58 -9.46 3.69 -3.83
N ILE A 59 -9.54 3.01 -2.70
CA ILE A 59 -10.06 1.65 -2.59
C ILE A 59 -11.55 1.71 -2.29
N LEU A 60 -12.36 1.19 -3.19
CA LEU A 60 -13.81 1.15 -3.07
C LEU A 60 -14.23 0.05 -2.11
N LEU A 61 -15.00 0.42 -1.09
CA LEU A 61 -15.58 -0.50 -0.12
C LEU A 61 -17.09 -0.68 -0.31
N SER A 62 -17.74 0.31 -0.93
CA SER A 62 -19.19 0.33 -1.17
C SER A 62 -19.55 1.27 -2.32
N THR A 63 -20.71 1.03 -2.93
CA THR A 63 -21.20 1.77 -4.10
C THR A 63 -21.68 3.17 -3.75
N GLY A 64 -21.92 3.43 -2.45
CA GLY A 64 -22.29 4.75 -1.92
C GLY A 64 -21.24 5.86 -2.13
N LEU A 65 -20.00 5.53 -2.51
CA LEU A 65 -18.92 6.48 -2.77
C LEU A 65 -19.32 7.58 -3.77
N GLN A 66 -20.06 7.22 -4.83
CA GLN A 66 -20.41 8.16 -5.89
C GLN A 66 -21.25 9.34 -5.40
N ASN A 67 -22.13 9.06 -4.44
CA ASN A 67 -23.11 10.00 -3.95
C ASN A 67 -22.52 11.06 -3.00
N SER A 68 -21.34 10.81 -2.41
CA SER A 68 -20.80 11.70 -1.36
C SER A 68 -19.31 11.96 -1.42
N GLU A 69 -18.50 10.99 -1.86
CA GLU A 69 -17.04 11.07 -1.78
C GLU A 69 -16.42 11.38 -3.15
N TYR A 70 -16.99 10.85 -4.24
CA TYR A 70 -16.40 10.93 -5.57
C TYR A 70 -16.15 12.36 -6.06
N GLN A 71 -17.09 13.28 -5.81
CA GLN A 71 -16.95 14.68 -6.22
C GLN A 71 -15.72 15.38 -5.61
N ARG A 72 -15.30 14.96 -4.41
CA ARG A 72 -14.12 15.49 -3.72
C ARG A 72 -12.83 14.86 -4.24
N ILE A 73 -12.83 13.57 -4.54
CA ILE A 73 -11.63 12.84 -4.96
C ILE A 73 -11.31 12.99 -6.45
N LYS A 74 -12.32 13.20 -7.32
CA LYS A 74 -12.14 13.29 -8.78
C LYS A 74 -11.21 14.43 -9.23
N ILE A 75 -11.00 15.44 -8.39
CA ILE A 75 -10.13 16.58 -8.68
C ILE A 75 -8.67 16.33 -8.26
N LYS A 76 -8.38 15.20 -7.60
CA LYS A 76 -7.05 14.89 -7.11
C LYS A 76 -6.13 14.42 -8.26
N PRO A 77 -4.83 14.75 -8.20
CA PRO A 77 -3.89 14.36 -9.24
C PRO A 77 -3.70 12.84 -9.27
N ASN A 78 -3.54 12.30 -10.48
CA ASN A 78 -3.24 10.89 -10.75
C ASN A 78 -4.12 9.95 -9.92
N LEU A 79 -5.44 10.12 -10.09
CA LEU A 79 -6.44 9.33 -9.40
C LEU A 79 -6.56 7.94 -10.01
N HIS A 80 -6.42 6.92 -9.16
CA HIS A 80 -6.68 5.53 -9.47
C HIS A 80 -7.80 5.02 -8.57
N LEU A 81 -8.83 4.45 -9.17
CA LEU A 81 -9.92 3.79 -8.47
C LEU A 81 -9.70 2.30 -8.49
N VAL A 82 -9.72 1.65 -7.33
CA VAL A 82 -9.42 0.22 -7.22
C VAL A 82 -10.38 -0.50 -6.29
N THR A 83 -10.52 -1.80 -6.47
CA THR A 83 -11.33 -2.64 -5.58
C THR A 83 -10.75 -4.04 -5.44
N PHE A 84 -11.06 -4.70 -4.33
CA PHE A 84 -10.75 -6.13 -4.13
C PHE A 84 -11.96 -7.03 -4.49
N SER A 85 -13.09 -6.44 -4.88
CA SER A 85 -14.31 -7.18 -5.19
C SER A 85 -14.73 -6.96 -6.64
N PRO A 86 -15.07 -8.02 -7.39
CA PRO A 86 -15.57 -7.87 -8.76
C PRO A 86 -17.00 -7.31 -8.83
N VAL A 87 -17.72 -7.28 -7.69
CA VAL A 87 -19.15 -6.93 -7.63
C VAL A 87 -19.44 -5.48 -8.08
N PHE A 88 -18.44 -4.60 -8.04
CA PHE A 88 -18.60 -3.19 -8.39
C PHE A 88 -18.76 -2.91 -9.90
N TYR A 89 -18.47 -3.87 -10.78
CA TYR A 89 -18.61 -3.67 -12.23
C TYR A 89 -20.03 -3.84 -12.74
N ASP A 90 -20.89 -4.54 -12.00
CA ASP A 90 -22.27 -4.80 -12.45
C ASP A 90 -23.25 -3.68 -12.06
N GLU A 91 -22.80 -2.68 -11.30
CA GLU A 91 -23.63 -1.53 -10.94
C GLU A 91 -23.54 -0.43 -11.99
N PHE A 92 -24.71 -0.06 -12.54
CA PHE A 92 -24.90 0.89 -13.65
C PHE A 92 -24.08 2.18 -13.50
N ASP A 93 -23.92 2.63 -12.27
CA ASP A 93 -23.24 3.86 -11.90
C ASP A 93 -21.71 3.78 -12.05
N PHE A 94 -21.09 2.59 -11.98
CA PHE A 94 -19.63 2.41 -12.10
C PHE A 94 -19.14 2.09 -13.51
N ASN A 95 -20.05 1.83 -14.46
CA ASN A 95 -19.70 1.51 -15.84
C ASN A 95 -18.92 2.62 -16.58
N VAL A 96 -18.93 3.84 -16.05
CA VAL A 96 -18.23 5.00 -16.62
C VAL A 96 -16.83 5.20 -16.00
N LEU A 97 -16.55 4.55 -14.87
CA LEU A 97 -15.31 4.73 -14.13
C LEU A 97 -14.36 3.57 -14.40
N ASP A 98 -13.12 3.90 -14.77
CA ASP A 98 -12.06 2.92 -14.88
C ASP A 98 -11.60 2.50 -13.48
N ILE A 99 -12.25 1.46 -12.96
CA ILE A 99 -11.87 0.80 -11.72
C ILE A 99 -10.94 -0.35 -12.09
N SER A 100 -9.92 -0.60 -11.27
CA SER A 100 -9.07 -1.79 -11.38
C SER A 100 -9.32 -2.77 -10.24
N ILE A 101 -9.45 -4.07 -10.56
CA ILE A 101 -9.52 -5.12 -9.54
C ILE A 101 -8.12 -5.51 -9.09
N ILE A 102 -7.88 -5.45 -7.79
CA ILE A 102 -6.65 -5.91 -7.17
C ILE A 102 -6.84 -7.34 -6.69
N ASP A 103 -5.96 -8.23 -7.16
CA ASP A 103 -5.86 -9.58 -6.63
C ASP A 103 -5.07 -9.55 -5.30
N PRO A 104 -5.67 -9.93 -4.16
CA PRO A 104 -4.98 -9.97 -2.88
C PRO A 104 -3.69 -10.79 -2.90
N LYS A 105 -3.61 -11.85 -3.71
CA LYS A 105 -2.39 -12.67 -3.83
C LYS A 105 -1.28 -11.91 -4.54
N LYS A 106 -1.61 -11.14 -5.58
CA LYS A 106 -0.60 -10.30 -6.26
C LYS A 106 -0.10 -9.21 -5.33
N TRP A 107 -0.98 -8.58 -4.55
CA TRP A 107 -0.59 -7.59 -3.56
C TRP A 107 0.32 -8.18 -2.48
N LEU A 108 -0.05 -9.34 -1.92
CA LEU A 108 0.79 -10.04 -0.94
C LEU A 108 2.16 -10.40 -1.53
N ASN A 109 2.21 -10.95 -2.74
CA ASN A 109 3.47 -11.28 -3.40
C ASN A 109 4.35 -10.04 -3.62
N GLU A 110 3.75 -8.91 -3.97
CA GLU A 110 4.50 -7.66 -4.15
C GLU A 110 5.06 -7.14 -2.83
N MET A 111 4.30 -7.21 -1.74
CA MET A 111 4.80 -6.90 -0.40
C MET A 111 5.97 -7.80 -0.01
N MET A 112 5.87 -9.11 -0.28
CA MET A 112 6.91 -10.08 0.09
C MET A 112 8.22 -9.94 -0.70
N LYS A 113 8.21 -9.30 -1.88
CA LYS A 113 9.44 -9.01 -2.64
C LYS A 113 10.23 -7.84 -2.04
N ARG A 114 9.57 -6.98 -1.27
CA ARG A 114 10.22 -5.79 -0.72
C ARG A 114 11.19 -6.20 0.38
N PRO A 115 12.44 -5.71 0.36
CA PRO A 115 13.37 -5.97 1.44
C PRO A 115 12.82 -5.31 2.71
N LYS A 116 12.72 -6.08 3.80
CA LYS A 116 12.23 -5.54 5.06
C LYS A 116 13.13 -4.41 5.50
N LYS A 117 12.56 -3.35 6.06
CA LYS A 117 13.32 -2.19 6.52
C LYS A 117 14.47 -2.59 7.46
N GLU A 118 14.25 -3.59 8.31
CA GLU A 118 15.26 -4.18 9.20
C GLU A 118 16.41 -4.86 8.44
N ASP A 119 16.12 -5.56 7.34
CA ASP A 119 17.15 -6.21 6.52
C ASP A 119 18.01 -5.18 5.80
N VAL A 120 17.40 -4.09 5.31
CA VAL A 120 18.14 -2.95 4.72
C VAL A 120 19.03 -2.27 5.75
N GLU A 121 18.53 -2.06 6.98
CA GLU A 121 19.31 -1.43 8.04
C GLU A 121 20.47 -2.33 8.51
N ARG A 122 20.24 -3.65 8.64
CA ARG A 122 21.30 -4.63 8.89
C ARG A 122 22.35 -4.66 7.78
N LEU A 123 21.94 -4.58 6.51
CA LEU A 123 22.88 -4.50 5.38
C LEU A 123 23.70 -3.20 5.41
N LYS A 124 23.11 -2.07 5.81
CA LYS A 124 23.86 -0.83 6.05
C LYS A 124 24.87 -0.99 7.18
N GLU A 125 24.50 -1.62 8.30
CA GLU A 125 25.42 -1.90 9.40
C GLU A 125 26.57 -2.82 8.97
N LEU A 126 26.26 -3.90 8.25
CA LEU A 126 27.26 -4.81 7.66
C LEU A 126 28.20 -4.06 6.71
N SER A 127 27.67 -3.17 5.85
CA SER A 127 28.49 -2.38 4.93
C SER A 127 29.45 -1.40 5.62
N ARG A 128 29.16 -1.05 6.90
CA ARG A 128 30.00 -0.17 7.73
C ARG A 128 31.08 -0.93 8.50
N LEU A 129 31.01 -2.26 8.57
CA LEU A 129 32.05 -3.06 9.22
C LEU A 129 33.33 -3.04 8.38
N LYS A 130 34.33 -2.29 8.85
CA LYS A 130 35.73 -2.43 8.38
C LYS A 130 36.32 -3.69 9.02
N VAL A 131 36.05 -4.85 8.43
CA VAL A 131 36.69 -6.09 8.86
C VAL A 131 38.14 -6.07 8.36
N TRP A 132 39.06 -5.78 9.27
CA TRP A 132 40.48 -5.98 9.02
C TRP A 132 40.79 -7.46 9.18
N VAL A 133 41.26 -8.11 8.12
CA VAL A 133 41.83 -9.45 8.23
C VAL A 133 43.13 -9.33 9.02
N VAL A 134 43.12 -9.78 10.27
CA VAL A 134 44.34 -9.94 11.06
C VAL A 134 45.02 -11.21 10.56
N TYR A 135 46.09 -11.05 9.78
CA TYR A 135 46.99 -12.16 9.50
C TYR A 135 47.83 -12.39 10.75
N GLU A 136 47.52 -13.44 11.50
CA GLU A 136 48.43 -13.94 12.54
C GLU A 136 49.66 -14.55 11.84
N ASN A 137 50.81 -13.89 11.97
CA ASN A 137 52.09 -14.46 11.58
C ASN A 137 52.40 -15.64 12.51
N ILE A 138 52.02 -16.85 12.09
CA ILE A 138 52.53 -18.07 12.69
C ILE A 138 53.99 -18.22 12.24
N LEU A 139 54.91 -17.66 13.03
CA LEU A 139 56.34 -17.94 12.88
C LEU A 139 56.61 -19.38 13.36
N PRO A 140 57.23 -20.24 12.54
CA PRO A 140 57.66 -21.56 12.99
C PRO A 140 58.82 -21.41 14.00
N ARG A 141 58.76 -22.20 15.08
CA ARG A 141 59.79 -22.29 16.11
C ARG A 141 61.06 -22.95 15.60
#